data_AF-A0A3M1U6Q6-F1
#
_entry.id   AF-A0A3M1U6Q6-F1
#
_cell.length_a   1.000
_cell.length_b   1.000
_cell.length_c   1.000
_cell.angle_alpha   90.00
_cell.angle_beta   90.00
_cell.angle_gamma   90.00
#
_symmetry.space_group_name_H-M   'P 1'
#
loop_
_entity.id
_entity.type
_entity.pdbx_description
1 polymer ?
#
loop_
_entity_poly.entity_id
_entity_poly.type
_entity_poly.pdbx_seq_one_letter_code
_entity_poly.pdbx_strand_id
1 'polypeptide(L)'
;MDESALEQFLSQARECIRAERYQKAEEFARQALELNPDSSEAHGLLGVALSKLGRGHEATAALERATALAPDSARAHFNLAAHLYQIGEKARALEATNQALSLDPNHAGALKPKQQLERETAAPGPFPSRASDEPPPVVASPTTYQPPVAPYYNPGLAPIPTHSSRFIERNEKLWEGLLWTAWALHVVSLVILYAWLFANVQAIQGFENAAPSDQFAIFEQLLNEFLPATVFLMITVVGFLTLWIMDMVDRRPESGALAAGIVGIVLAPCCLCYLHLLTPILFIAYWVTTRKAATAR
;
A
#
# COMPACT_ATOMS: atom_id res chain seq x y z
N MET A 1 -18.34 19.46 37.60
CA MET A 1 -18.29 19.20 36.15
C MET A 1 -19.20 20.20 35.48
N ASP A 2 -18.73 20.89 34.45
CA ASP A 2 -19.58 21.77 33.65
C ASP A 2 -20.37 20.92 32.64
N GLU A 3 -21.45 20.32 33.14
CA GLU A 3 -22.31 19.41 32.39
C GLU A 3 -22.97 20.12 31.19
N SER A 4 -23.16 21.45 31.30
CA SER A 4 -23.66 22.29 30.22
C SER A 4 -22.66 22.41 29.07
N ALA A 5 -21.38 22.62 29.38
CA ALA A 5 -20.33 22.70 28.35
C ALA A 5 -20.09 21.36 27.66
N LEU A 6 -20.16 20.24 28.40
CA LEU A 6 -20.08 18.90 27.82
C LEU A 6 -21.19 18.67 26.78
N GLU A 7 -22.44 18.93 27.16
CA GLU A 7 -23.58 18.72 26.26
C GLU A 7 -23.52 19.63 25.03
N GLN A 8 -23.00 20.86 25.19
CA GLN A 8 -22.77 21.77 24.08
C GLN A 8 -21.78 21.19 23.06
N PHE A 9 -20.62 20.69 23.51
CA PHE A 9 -19.64 20.09 22.60
C PHE A 9 -20.16 18.81 21.94
N LEU A 10 -20.90 17.97 22.66
CA LEU A 10 -21.55 16.78 22.09
C LEU A 10 -22.60 17.16 21.02
N SER A 11 -23.38 18.22 21.25
CA SER A 11 -24.33 18.75 20.27
C SER A 11 -23.61 19.24 19.01
N GLN A 12 -22.56 20.06 19.16
CA GLN A 12 -21.78 20.60 18.05
C GLN A 12 -21.08 19.50 17.24
N ALA A 13 -20.55 18.47 17.91
CA ALA A 13 -19.97 17.31 17.24
C ALA A 13 -21.01 16.54 16.41
N ARG A 14 -22.21 16.30 16.94
CA ARG A 14 -23.33 15.67 16.21
C ARG A 14 -23.73 16.48 14.98
N GLU A 15 -23.84 17.79 15.12
CA GLU A 15 -24.15 18.70 14.00
C GLU A 15 -23.05 18.67 12.93
N CYS A 16 -21.79 18.69 13.34
CA CYS A 16 -20.66 18.61 12.40
C CYS A 16 -20.64 17.28 11.65
N ILE A 17 -20.94 16.15 12.30
CA ILE A 17 -21.09 14.84 11.64
C ILE A 17 -22.22 14.88 10.60
N ARG A 18 -23.39 15.43 10.94
CA ARG A 18 -24.52 15.56 10.01
C ARG A 18 -24.19 16.47 8.82
N ALA A 19 -23.36 17.49 9.04
CA ALA A 19 -22.88 18.41 8.02
C ALA A 19 -21.64 17.91 7.27
N GLU A 20 -21.20 16.65 7.50
CA GLU A 20 -20.00 16.04 6.93
C GLU A 20 -18.69 16.80 7.20
N ARG A 21 -18.65 17.62 8.25
CA ARG A 21 -17.47 18.38 8.69
C ARG A 21 -16.69 17.57 9.72
N TYR A 22 -16.07 16.49 9.28
CA TYR A 22 -15.48 15.49 10.18
C TYR A 22 -14.29 16.00 11.01
N GLN A 23 -13.48 16.93 10.49
CA GLN A 23 -12.39 17.54 11.25
C GLN A 23 -12.91 18.34 12.46
N LYS A 24 -13.95 19.16 12.25
CA LYS A 24 -14.57 19.91 13.36
C LYS A 24 -15.31 18.99 14.34
N ALA A 25 -15.91 17.91 13.84
CA ALA A 25 -16.51 16.90 14.71
C ALA A 25 -15.47 16.24 15.62
N GLU A 26 -14.27 15.94 15.11
CA GLU A 26 -13.16 15.44 15.92
C GLU A 26 -12.75 16.46 16.99
N GLU A 27 -12.57 17.73 16.62
CA GLU A 27 -12.21 18.80 17.57
C GLU A 27 -13.20 18.90 18.73
N PHE A 28 -14.51 19.01 18.43
CA PHE A 28 -15.54 19.10 19.46
C PHE A 28 -15.66 17.81 20.30
N ALA A 29 -15.49 16.64 19.69
CA ALA A 29 -15.49 15.38 20.44
C ALA A 29 -14.29 15.28 21.39
N ARG A 30 -13.12 15.78 21.01
CA ARG A 30 -11.95 15.85 21.91
C ARG A 30 -12.15 16.86 23.04
N GLN A 31 -12.75 18.01 22.76
CA GLN A 31 -13.11 18.99 23.81
C GLN A 31 -14.13 18.40 24.81
N ALA A 32 -15.11 17.62 24.33
CA ALA A 32 -16.01 16.87 25.20
C ALA A 32 -15.26 15.86 26.09
N LEU A 33 -14.23 15.20 25.56
CA LEU A 33 -13.38 14.26 26.31
C LEU A 33 -12.44 14.94 27.31
N GLU A 34 -12.02 16.19 27.07
CA GLU A 34 -11.28 16.97 28.06
C GLU A 34 -12.14 17.29 29.29
N LEU A 35 -13.44 17.52 29.08
CA LEU A 35 -14.40 17.75 30.17
C LEU A 35 -14.82 16.46 30.87
N ASN A 36 -15.03 15.38 30.11
CA ASN A 36 -15.37 14.06 30.62
C ASN A 36 -14.68 12.95 29.79
N PRO A 37 -13.52 12.44 30.27
CA PRO A 37 -12.76 11.39 29.58
C PRO A 37 -13.51 10.07 29.43
N ASP A 38 -14.52 9.83 30.27
CA ASP A 38 -15.32 8.59 30.29
C ASP A 38 -16.69 8.75 29.62
N SER A 39 -16.88 9.82 28.83
CA SER A 39 -18.09 9.99 28.03
C SER A 39 -18.14 9.00 26.86
N SER A 40 -18.96 7.96 26.99
CA SER A 40 -19.20 7.00 25.91
C SER A 40 -19.68 7.67 24.62
N GLU A 41 -20.55 8.69 24.71
CA GLU A 41 -21.02 9.40 23.53
C GLU A 41 -19.89 10.19 22.85
N ALA A 42 -19.02 10.84 23.61
CA ALA A 42 -17.88 11.58 23.03
C ALA A 42 -16.92 10.64 22.29
N HIS A 43 -16.58 9.48 22.88
CA HIS A 43 -15.81 8.43 22.22
C HIS A 43 -16.50 7.90 20.96
N GLY A 44 -17.82 7.72 21.01
CA GLY A 44 -18.62 7.30 19.85
C GLY A 44 -18.59 8.31 18.70
N LEU A 45 -18.72 9.61 19.01
CA LEU A 45 -18.67 10.68 18.01
C LEU A 45 -17.26 10.86 17.44
N LEU A 46 -16.23 10.77 18.29
CA LEU A 46 -14.82 10.78 17.87
C LEU A 46 -14.54 9.63 16.91
N GLY A 47 -14.98 8.41 17.25
CA GLY A 47 -14.83 7.24 16.40
C GLY A 47 -15.49 7.36 15.03
N VAL A 48 -16.71 7.91 14.98
CA VAL A 48 -17.41 8.19 13.71
C VAL A 48 -16.64 9.23 12.87
N ALA A 49 -16.16 10.32 13.49
CA ALA A 49 -15.39 11.34 12.79
C ALA A 49 -14.08 10.78 12.22
N LEU A 50 -13.32 10.04 13.02
CA LEU A 50 -12.06 9.41 12.61
C LEU A 50 -12.26 8.37 11.51
N SER A 51 -13.33 7.58 11.58
CA SER A 51 -13.70 6.63 10.53
C SER A 51 -13.89 7.34 9.19
N LYS A 52 -14.55 8.50 9.20
CA LYS A 52 -14.81 9.28 7.98
C LYS A 52 -13.59 10.03 7.46
N LEU A 53 -12.60 10.28 8.32
CA LEU A 53 -11.30 10.83 7.96
C LEU A 53 -10.29 9.77 7.48
N GLY A 54 -10.67 8.48 7.46
CA GLY A 54 -9.79 7.38 7.04
C GLY A 54 -8.77 6.94 8.11
N ARG A 55 -8.92 7.39 9.36
CA ARG A 55 -8.04 7.03 10.48
C ARG A 55 -8.57 5.78 11.20
N GLY A 56 -8.54 4.64 10.50
CA GLY A 56 -9.20 3.40 10.92
C GLY A 56 -8.79 2.89 12.31
N HIS A 57 -7.49 2.80 12.60
CA HIS A 57 -7.03 2.29 13.91
C HIS A 57 -7.51 3.14 15.09
N GLU A 58 -7.45 4.47 14.97
CA GLU A 58 -7.90 5.38 16.02
C GLU A 58 -9.44 5.37 16.16
N ALA A 59 -10.16 5.20 15.04
CA ALA A 59 -11.60 5.03 15.03
C ALA A 59 -12.03 3.76 15.78
N THR A 60 -11.39 2.62 15.50
CA THR A 60 -11.63 1.36 16.22
C THR A 60 -11.41 1.52 17.72
N ALA A 61 -10.27 2.10 18.13
CA ALA A 61 -9.96 2.29 19.54
C ALA A 61 -10.99 3.19 20.26
N ALA A 62 -11.42 4.28 19.62
CA ALA A 62 -12.44 5.17 20.17
C ALA A 62 -13.81 4.47 20.27
N LEU A 63 -14.22 3.71 19.26
CA LEU A 63 -15.51 2.99 19.26
C LEU A 63 -15.53 1.83 20.25
N GLU A 64 -14.42 1.10 20.42
CA GLU A 64 -14.28 0.08 21.45
C GLU A 64 -14.31 0.68 22.87
N ARG A 65 -13.72 1.87 23.06
CA ARG A 65 -13.83 2.60 24.32
C ARG A 65 -15.29 2.99 24.58
N ALA A 66 -16.02 3.44 23.56
CA ALA A 66 -17.43 3.80 23.68
C ALA A 66 -18.30 2.61 24.11
N THR A 67 -18.10 1.42 23.51
CA THR A 67 -18.83 0.20 23.88
C THR A 67 -18.41 -0.36 25.25
N ALA A 68 -17.15 -0.20 25.64
CA ALA A 68 -16.70 -0.58 26.99
C ALA A 68 -17.30 0.31 28.09
N LEU A 69 -17.47 1.61 27.81
CA LEU A 69 -18.05 2.58 28.74
C LEU A 69 -19.58 2.50 28.82
N ALA A 70 -20.26 2.12 27.73
CA ALA A 70 -21.70 1.90 27.69
C ALA A 70 -22.03 0.58 26.98
N PRO A 71 -21.86 -0.57 27.66
CA PRO A 71 -22.07 -1.89 27.08
C PRO A 71 -23.53 -2.17 26.70
N ASP A 72 -24.47 -1.43 27.30
CA ASP A 72 -25.91 -1.47 27.05
C ASP A 72 -26.38 -0.48 25.98
N SER A 73 -25.47 0.28 25.37
CA SER A 73 -25.79 1.23 24.31
C SER A 73 -25.83 0.56 22.94
N ALA A 74 -27.03 0.28 22.44
CA ALA A 74 -27.24 -0.23 21.08
C ALA A 74 -26.57 0.65 20.02
N ARG A 75 -26.58 1.98 20.22
CA ARG A 75 -25.96 2.94 19.31
C ARG A 75 -24.43 2.85 19.31
N ALA A 76 -23.79 2.59 20.45
CA ALA A 76 -22.34 2.43 20.51
C ALA A 76 -21.90 1.17 19.74
N HIS A 77 -22.60 0.05 19.96
CA HIS A 77 -22.36 -1.21 19.23
C HIS A 77 -22.63 -1.06 17.72
N PHE A 78 -23.68 -0.33 17.35
CA PHE A 78 -23.97 -0.04 15.95
C PHE A 78 -22.87 0.79 15.27
N ASN A 79 -22.37 1.84 15.94
CA ASN A 79 -21.28 2.66 15.39
C ASN A 79 -20.00 1.84 15.20
N LEU A 80 -19.67 0.97 16.16
CA LEU A 80 -18.56 0.03 16.05
C LEU A 80 -18.78 -0.93 14.87
N ALA A 81 -19.95 -1.55 14.76
CA ALA A 81 -20.30 -2.44 13.66
C ALA A 81 -20.19 -1.78 12.29
N ALA A 82 -20.69 -0.54 12.15
CA ALA A 82 -20.65 0.22 10.92
C ALA A 82 -19.20 0.56 10.51
N HIS A 83 -18.33 0.85 11.47
CA HIS A 83 -16.91 1.07 11.21
C HIS A 83 -16.19 -0.22 10.81
N LEU A 84 -16.39 -1.31 11.56
CA LEU A 84 -15.81 -2.63 11.28
C LEU A 84 -16.22 -3.15 9.89
N TYR A 85 -17.47 -2.89 9.48
CA TYR A 85 -17.93 -3.20 8.13
C TYR A 85 -17.17 -2.40 7.06
N GLN A 86 -16.90 -1.10 7.29
CA GLN A 86 -16.16 -0.25 6.35
C GLN A 86 -14.70 -0.69 6.19
N ILE A 87 -14.06 -1.18 7.25
CA ILE A 87 -12.67 -1.67 7.19
C ILE A 87 -12.57 -3.16 6.80
N GLY A 88 -13.68 -3.81 6.46
CA GLY A 88 -13.71 -5.19 5.97
C GLY A 88 -13.66 -6.28 7.05
N GLU A 89 -13.72 -5.94 8.34
CA GLU A 89 -13.73 -6.90 9.44
C GLU A 89 -15.15 -7.50 9.66
N LYS A 90 -15.64 -8.23 8.66
CA LYS A 90 -17.03 -8.71 8.57
C LYS A 90 -17.48 -9.57 9.76
N ALA A 91 -16.61 -10.43 10.28
CA ALA A 91 -16.94 -11.29 11.42
C ALA A 91 -17.21 -10.46 12.69
N ARG A 92 -16.32 -9.52 13.01
CA ARG A 92 -16.48 -8.62 14.17
C ARG A 92 -17.63 -7.63 13.96
N ALA A 93 -17.83 -7.16 12.73
CA ALA A 93 -18.98 -6.34 12.38
C ALA A 93 -20.31 -7.07 12.63
N LEU A 94 -20.40 -8.36 12.30
CA LEU A 94 -21.59 -9.17 12.55
C LEU A 94 -21.84 -9.36 14.06
N GLU A 95 -20.79 -9.63 14.83
CA GLU A 95 -20.88 -9.72 16.29
C GLU A 95 -21.38 -8.42 16.92
N ALA A 96 -20.78 -7.29 16.58
CA ALA A 96 -21.21 -5.97 17.07
C ALA A 96 -22.63 -5.62 16.61
N THR A 97 -23.01 -5.99 15.37
CA THR A 97 -24.39 -5.81 14.87
C THR A 97 -25.39 -6.66 15.67
N ASN A 98 -25.03 -7.88 16.04
CA ASN A 98 -25.87 -8.74 16.87
C ASN A 98 -26.02 -8.21 18.29
N GLN A 99 -24.96 -7.62 18.88
CA GLN A 99 -25.05 -6.93 20.16
C GLN A 99 -25.95 -5.69 20.09
N ALA A 100 -25.86 -4.90 19.01
CA ALA A 100 -26.75 -3.75 18.84
C ALA A 100 -28.23 -4.18 18.74
N LEU A 101 -28.53 -5.26 18.02
CA LEU A 101 -29.89 -5.78 17.83
C LEU A 101 -30.43 -6.57 19.02
N SER A 102 -29.57 -7.13 19.88
CA SER A 102 -30.01 -7.75 21.13
C SER A 102 -30.48 -6.70 22.14
N LEU A 103 -29.84 -5.53 22.13
CA LEU A 103 -30.19 -4.37 22.97
C LEU A 103 -31.39 -3.60 22.42
N ASP A 104 -31.43 -3.36 21.10
CA ASP A 104 -32.54 -2.71 20.40
C ASP A 104 -32.90 -3.49 19.12
N PRO A 105 -33.88 -4.40 19.19
CA PRO A 105 -34.32 -5.20 18.05
C PRO A 105 -34.83 -4.36 16.85
N ASN A 106 -35.25 -3.12 17.10
CA ASN A 106 -35.80 -2.21 16.10
C ASN A 106 -34.79 -1.17 15.62
N HIS A 107 -33.49 -1.38 15.88
CA HIS A 107 -32.46 -0.45 15.43
C HIS A 107 -32.41 -0.41 13.90
N ALA A 108 -33.09 0.58 13.31
CA ALA A 108 -33.37 0.67 11.88
C ALA A 108 -32.09 0.66 11.00
N GLY A 109 -30.95 1.07 11.57
CA GLY A 109 -29.65 1.04 10.92
C GLY A 109 -28.98 -0.34 10.87
N ALA A 110 -29.28 -1.25 11.80
CA ALA A 110 -28.52 -2.50 12.01
C ALA A 110 -29.05 -3.71 11.22
N LEU A 111 -30.34 -3.73 10.88
CA LEU A 111 -30.97 -4.89 10.23
C LEU A 111 -30.45 -5.14 8.80
N LYS A 112 -30.26 -4.08 8.00
CA LYS A 112 -29.73 -4.20 6.63
C LYS A 112 -28.28 -4.68 6.61
N PRO A 113 -27.34 -4.07 7.39
CA PRO A 113 -25.98 -4.58 7.53
C PRO A 113 -25.93 -6.04 8.00
N LYS A 114 -26.80 -6.43 8.96
CA LYS A 114 -26.87 -7.82 9.42
C LYS A 114 -27.17 -8.80 8.29
N GLN A 115 -28.26 -8.56 7.54
CA GLN A 115 -28.65 -9.44 6.44
C GLN A 115 -27.57 -9.54 5.36
N GLN A 116 -26.88 -8.43 5.08
CA GLN A 116 -25.77 -8.41 4.14
C GLN A 116 -24.59 -9.22 4.65
N LEU A 117 -24.18 -8.99 5.90
CA LEU A 117 -23.08 -9.71 6.55
C LEU A 117 -23.37 -11.20 6.62
N GLU A 118 -24.58 -11.62 7.00
CA GLU A 118 -24.98 -13.03 7.06
C GLU A 118 -24.88 -13.71 5.69
N ARG A 119 -25.29 -13.03 4.60
CA ARG A 119 -25.16 -13.56 3.23
C ARG A 119 -23.71 -13.72 2.80
N GLU A 120 -22.85 -12.79 3.21
CA GLU A 120 -21.42 -12.80 2.87
C GLU A 120 -20.63 -13.80 3.71
N THR A 121 -21.06 -14.06 4.95
CA THR A 121 -20.43 -15.04 5.85
C THR A 121 -21.01 -16.45 5.73
N ALA A 122 -22.23 -16.59 5.21
CA ALA A 122 -22.78 -17.87 4.83
C ALA A 122 -21.96 -18.39 3.65
N ALA A 123 -21.14 -19.42 3.89
CA ALA A 123 -20.55 -20.23 2.83
C ALA A 123 -21.65 -20.55 1.79
N PRO A 124 -21.33 -20.62 0.48
CA PRO A 124 -22.31 -21.00 -0.52
C PRO A 124 -22.96 -22.30 -0.02
N GLY A 125 -24.26 -22.23 0.25
CA GLY A 125 -24.99 -23.37 0.81
C GLY A 125 -24.70 -24.61 -0.03
N PRO A 126 -24.70 -25.82 0.56
CA PRO A 126 -24.54 -27.03 -0.23
C PRO A 126 -25.50 -26.93 -1.41
N PHE A 127 -24.96 -27.05 -2.63
CA PHE A 127 -25.76 -27.03 -3.85
C PHE A 127 -26.98 -27.94 -3.61
N PRO A 128 -28.22 -27.50 -3.90
CA PRO A 128 -29.36 -28.36 -3.71
C PRO A 128 -29.08 -29.68 -4.42
N SER A 129 -28.98 -30.78 -3.65
CA SER A 129 -28.79 -32.10 -4.21
C SER A 129 -29.94 -32.29 -5.18
N ARG A 130 -29.63 -32.31 -6.47
CA ARG A 130 -30.62 -32.48 -7.51
C ARG A 130 -31.18 -33.89 -7.34
N ALA A 131 -32.29 -34.00 -6.61
CA ALA A 131 -33.10 -35.19 -6.55
C ALA A 131 -33.72 -35.36 -7.94
N SER A 132 -33.07 -36.16 -8.77
CA SER A 132 -33.67 -36.71 -9.98
C SER A 132 -32.85 -37.92 -10.41
N ASP A 133 -33.44 -39.08 -10.19
CA ASP A 133 -33.11 -40.36 -10.81
C ASP A 133 -33.12 -40.21 -12.34
N GLU A 134 -31.98 -39.88 -12.94
CA GLU A 134 -31.70 -40.20 -14.35
C GLU A 134 -30.20 -40.04 -14.64
N PRO A 135 -29.52 -41.06 -15.19
CA PRO A 135 -28.13 -40.92 -15.59
C PRO A 135 -28.06 -40.04 -16.86
N PRO A 136 -27.14 -39.06 -16.94
CA PRO A 136 -27.02 -38.23 -18.13
C PRO A 136 -26.48 -39.05 -19.31
N PRO A 137 -26.88 -38.75 -20.56
CA PRO A 137 -26.41 -39.46 -21.73
C PRO A 137 -24.92 -39.19 -21.94
N VAL A 138 -24.17 -40.27 -22.16
CA VAL A 138 -22.75 -40.24 -22.54
C VAL A 138 -22.65 -39.63 -23.94
N VAL A 139 -22.29 -38.35 -24.01
CA VAL A 139 -21.81 -37.72 -25.24
C VAL A 139 -20.35 -37.34 -25.02
N ALA A 140 -19.46 -38.15 -25.58
CA ALA A 140 -18.04 -37.87 -25.66
C ALA A 140 -17.78 -36.75 -26.68
N SER A 141 -17.03 -35.71 -26.29
CA SER A 141 -16.40 -34.73 -27.17
C SER A 141 -15.40 -33.85 -26.38
N PRO A 142 -14.38 -33.28 -27.05
CA PRO A 142 -12.99 -33.63 -26.82
C PRO A 142 -12.29 -32.74 -25.80
N THR A 143 -11.24 -33.31 -25.21
CA THR A 143 -10.29 -32.69 -24.29
C THR A 143 -9.81 -31.34 -24.84
N THR A 144 -10.43 -30.26 -24.40
CA THR A 144 -9.89 -28.93 -24.61
C THR A 144 -8.88 -28.72 -23.49
N TYR A 145 -7.59 -28.78 -23.82
CA TYR A 145 -6.54 -28.37 -22.89
C TYR A 145 -6.79 -26.91 -22.50
N GLN A 146 -7.31 -26.69 -21.28
CA GLN A 146 -7.30 -25.38 -20.66
C GLN A 146 -5.91 -25.20 -20.02
N PRO A 147 -5.13 -24.17 -20.41
CA PRO A 147 -3.92 -23.83 -19.68
C PRO A 147 -4.29 -23.52 -18.23
N PRO A 148 -3.41 -23.79 -17.24
CA PRO A 148 -3.71 -23.54 -15.85
C PRO A 148 -4.12 -22.07 -15.68
N VAL A 149 -5.38 -21.87 -15.29
CA VAL A 149 -5.91 -20.55 -14.99
C VAL A 149 -5.08 -20.03 -13.82
N ALA A 150 -4.41 -18.89 -14.02
CA ALA A 150 -3.66 -18.20 -12.98
C ALA A 150 -4.58 -18.08 -11.74
N PRO A 151 -4.06 -18.29 -10.51
CA PRO A 151 -4.90 -18.30 -9.32
C PRO A 151 -5.70 -17.00 -9.28
N TYR A 152 -7.02 -17.13 -9.38
CA TYR A 152 -7.95 -16.03 -9.24
C TYR A 152 -7.61 -15.31 -7.92
N TYR A 153 -7.25 -14.03 -8.03
CA TYR A 153 -7.15 -13.14 -6.89
C TYR A 153 -8.50 -13.15 -6.17
N ASN A 154 -8.55 -13.78 -5.00
CA ASN A 154 -9.74 -13.90 -4.17
C ASN A 154 -9.70 -12.76 -3.14
N PRO A 155 -10.49 -11.68 -3.31
CA PRO A 155 -10.46 -10.51 -2.43
C PRO A 155 -11.02 -10.80 -1.02
N GLY A 156 -11.49 -12.01 -0.74
CA GLY A 156 -12.08 -12.42 0.54
C GLY A 156 -11.20 -13.29 1.45
N LEU A 157 -10.03 -13.74 0.99
CA LEU A 157 -9.03 -14.29 1.92
C LEU A 157 -8.15 -13.13 2.38
N ALA A 158 -8.08 -12.91 3.68
CA ALA A 158 -7.02 -12.08 4.27
C ALA A 158 -5.68 -12.54 3.65
N PRO A 159 -4.82 -11.61 3.20
CA PRO A 159 -3.55 -11.98 2.60
C PRO A 159 -2.86 -12.94 3.56
N ILE A 160 -2.47 -14.12 3.06
CA ILE A 160 -1.72 -15.09 3.86
C ILE A 160 -0.54 -14.30 4.42
N PRO A 161 -0.40 -14.15 5.75
CA PRO A 161 0.72 -13.40 6.30
C PRO A 161 1.98 -14.14 5.85
N THR A 162 2.65 -13.57 4.86
CA THR A 162 3.93 -14.06 4.39
C THR A 162 4.90 -13.91 5.57
N HIS A 163 5.92 -14.75 5.62
CA HIS A 163 6.93 -14.66 6.68
C HIS A 163 7.54 -13.25 6.83
N SER A 164 7.44 -12.40 5.78
CA SER A 164 7.86 -11.00 5.76
C SER A 164 6.99 -10.07 6.60
N SER A 165 5.66 -10.17 6.56
CA SER A 165 4.78 -9.19 7.23
C SER A 165 4.92 -9.25 8.76
N ARG A 166 5.03 -10.46 9.33
CA ARG A 166 5.32 -10.65 10.76
C ARG A 166 6.72 -10.18 11.18
N PHE A 167 7.69 -10.21 10.27
CA PHE A 167 9.04 -9.73 10.56
C PHE A 167 9.09 -8.20 10.57
N ILE A 168 8.31 -7.54 9.71
CA ILE A 168 8.21 -6.08 9.64
C ILE A 168 7.49 -5.51 10.86
N GLU A 169 6.31 -6.04 11.21
CA GLU A 169 5.58 -5.61 12.41
C GLU A 169 6.42 -5.74 13.69
N ARG A 170 7.24 -6.80 13.79
CA ARG A 170 8.10 -7.01 14.97
C ARG A 170 9.32 -6.11 15.01
N ASN A 171 9.70 -5.49 13.88
CA ASN A 171 10.97 -4.76 13.74
C ASN A 171 10.79 -3.41 13.03
N GLU A 172 9.64 -2.75 13.17
CA GLU A 172 9.28 -1.51 12.47
C GLU A 172 10.40 -0.46 12.49
N LYS A 173 11.01 -0.23 13.66
CA LYS A 173 12.14 0.71 13.80
C LYS A 173 13.40 0.32 13.03
N LEU A 174 13.70 -0.98 12.91
CA LEU A 174 14.83 -1.45 12.10
C LEU A 174 14.54 -1.28 10.61
N TRP A 175 13.29 -1.49 10.20
CA TRP A 175 12.85 -1.30 8.82
C TRP A 175 12.86 0.17 8.39
N GLU A 176 12.39 1.08 9.24
CA GLU A 176 12.54 2.52 9.00
C GLU A 176 14.02 2.92 8.90
N GLY A 177 14.87 2.39 9.80
CA GLY A 177 16.31 2.57 9.74
C GLY A 177 16.91 2.13 8.40
N LEU A 178 16.53 0.94 7.91
CA LEU A 178 16.98 0.42 6.62
C LEU A 178 16.57 1.32 5.45
N LEU A 179 15.32 1.80 5.42
CA LEU A 179 14.82 2.73 4.40
C LEU A 179 15.62 4.05 4.40
N TRP A 180 15.87 4.64 5.58
CA TRP A 180 16.68 5.85 5.70
C TRP A 180 18.12 5.63 5.25
N THR A 181 18.73 4.50 5.60
CA THR A 181 20.10 4.18 5.15
C THR A 181 20.18 3.98 3.64
N ALA A 182 19.20 3.31 3.05
CA ALA A 182 19.13 3.12 1.60
C ALA A 182 18.92 4.44 0.86
N TRP A 183 18.07 5.33 1.38
CA TRP A 183 17.89 6.69 0.85
C TRP A 183 19.18 7.53 0.94
N ALA A 184 19.85 7.51 2.10
CA ALA A 184 21.10 8.22 2.30
C ALA A 184 22.19 7.73 1.34
N LEU A 185 22.32 6.41 1.16
CA LEU A 185 23.25 5.82 0.20
C LEU A 185 22.93 6.25 -1.24
N HIS A 186 21.64 6.32 -1.60
CA HIS A 186 21.24 6.80 -2.93
C HIS A 186 21.63 8.28 -3.17
N VAL A 187 21.39 9.16 -2.19
CA VAL A 187 21.80 10.57 -2.26
C VAL A 187 23.32 10.70 -2.40
N VAL A 188 24.09 9.94 -1.62
CA VAL A 188 25.56 9.91 -1.71
C VAL A 188 26.02 9.46 -3.10
N SER A 189 25.42 8.40 -3.66
CA SER A 189 25.73 7.94 -5.02
C SER A 189 25.49 9.01 -6.09
N LEU A 190 24.40 9.78 -5.97
CA LEU A 190 24.11 10.89 -6.89
C LEU A 190 25.15 12.02 -6.78
N VAL A 191 25.59 12.34 -5.56
CA VAL A 191 26.64 13.34 -5.33
C VAL A 191 27.97 12.88 -5.94
N ILE A 192 28.33 11.61 -5.78
CA ILE A 192 29.55 11.02 -6.39
C ILE A 192 29.47 11.10 -7.91
N LEU A 193 28.33 10.72 -8.51
CA LEU A 193 28.13 10.80 -9.96
C LEU A 193 28.26 12.25 -10.45
N TYR A 194 27.64 13.20 -9.75
CA TYR A 194 27.68 14.61 -10.13
C TYR A 194 29.09 15.21 -10.01
N ALA A 195 29.81 14.88 -8.93
CA ALA A 195 31.19 15.29 -8.74
C ALA A 195 32.11 14.72 -9.84
N TRP A 196 31.90 13.46 -10.23
CA TRP A 196 32.63 12.85 -11.35
C TRP A 196 32.36 13.56 -12.67
N LEU A 197 31.08 13.84 -12.99
CA LEU A 197 30.69 14.57 -14.20
C LEU A 197 31.33 15.96 -14.24
N PHE A 198 31.34 16.65 -13.10
CA PHE A 198 31.94 17.97 -12.99
C PHE A 198 33.46 17.92 -13.17
N ALA A 199 34.14 16.97 -12.53
CA ALA A 199 35.59 16.79 -12.66
C ALA A 199 36.02 16.45 -14.10
N ASN A 200 35.17 15.72 -14.83
CA ASN A 200 35.45 15.26 -16.18
C ASN A 200 34.80 16.11 -17.30
N VAL A 201 34.16 17.23 -16.97
CA VAL A 201 33.43 18.05 -17.96
C VAL A 201 34.32 18.53 -19.10
N GLN A 202 35.57 18.90 -18.80
CA GLN A 202 36.55 19.35 -19.80
C GLN A 202 37.03 18.20 -20.68
N ALA A 203 37.25 17.01 -20.12
CA ALA A 203 37.62 15.82 -20.89
C ALA A 203 36.49 15.38 -21.82
N ILE A 204 35.24 15.47 -21.36
CA ILE A 204 34.04 15.18 -22.15
C ILE A 204 33.89 16.18 -23.31
N GLN A 205 34.07 17.48 -23.06
CA GLN A 205 34.03 18.52 -24.10
C GLN A 205 35.22 18.42 -25.07
N GLY A 206 36.39 18.02 -24.57
CA GLY A 206 37.60 17.81 -25.36
C GLY A 206 37.54 16.58 -26.26
N PHE A 207 36.76 15.56 -25.87
CA PHE A 207 36.61 14.32 -26.63
C PHE A 207 36.04 14.53 -28.04
N GLU A 208 35.05 15.42 -28.20
CA GLU A 208 34.46 15.74 -29.50
C GLU A 208 35.45 16.42 -30.44
N ASN A 209 36.43 17.14 -29.89
CA ASN A 209 37.40 17.94 -30.63
C ASN A 209 38.77 17.25 -30.77
N ALA A 210 38.97 16.10 -30.11
CA ALA A 210 40.23 15.36 -30.10
C ALA A 210 40.48 14.60 -31.40
N ALA A 211 41.76 14.40 -31.74
CA ALA A 211 42.14 13.58 -32.87
C ALA A 211 41.71 12.12 -32.67
N PRO A 212 41.36 11.37 -33.75
CA PRO A 212 40.98 9.97 -33.69
C PRO A 212 41.92 9.05 -32.89
N SER A 213 43.22 9.34 -32.89
CA SER A 213 44.24 8.58 -32.16
C SER A 213 44.12 8.73 -30.65
N ASP A 214 43.70 9.90 -30.19
CA ASP A 214 43.73 10.28 -28.77
C ASP A 214 42.36 10.03 -28.10
N GLN A 215 41.29 10.03 -28.92
CA GLN A 215 39.93 9.70 -28.49
C GLN A 215 39.85 8.34 -27.77
N PHE A 216 40.58 7.33 -28.24
CA PHE A 216 40.55 6.00 -27.61
C PHE A 216 41.13 6.01 -26.18
N ALA A 217 42.25 6.71 -25.97
CA ALA A 217 42.90 6.79 -24.66
C ALA A 217 42.07 7.61 -23.65
N ILE A 218 41.51 8.74 -24.09
CA ILE A 218 40.61 9.57 -23.28
C ILE A 218 39.35 8.76 -22.90
N PHE A 219 38.81 7.98 -23.85
CA PHE A 219 37.66 7.12 -23.59
C PHE A 219 37.96 6.02 -22.57
N GLU A 220 39.08 5.31 -22.70
CA GLU A 220 39.44 4.24 -21.78
C GLU A 220 39.62 4.76 -20.35
N GLN A 221 40.23 5.94 -20.21
CA GLN A 221 40.35 6.63 -18.93
C GLN A 221 38.98 7.00 -18.35
N LEU A 222 38.13 7.67 -19.14
CA LEU A 222 36.78 8.05 -18.71
C LEU A 222 35.95 6.82 -18.32
N LEU A 223 36.03 5.73 -19.08
CA LEU A 223 35.30 4.50 -18.81
C LEU A 223 35.74 3.86 -17.49
N ASN A 224 37.05 3.75 -17.25
CA ASN A 224 37.59 3.16 -16.03
C ASN A 224 37.24 3.97 -14.78
N GLU A 225 37.16 5.30 -14.88
CA GLU A 225 36.73 6.16 -13.77
C GLU A 225 35.20 6.17 -13.58
N PHE A 226 34.42 6.04 -14.66
CA PHE A 226 32.96 6.13 -14.66
C PHE A 226 32.27 4.83 -14.22
N LEU A 227 32.83 3.68 -14.59
CA LEU A 227 32.20 2.37 -14.41
C LEU A 227 31.92 2.04 -12.93
N PRO A 228 32.84 2.28 -11.97
CA PRO A 228 32.57 2.00 -10.56
C PRO A 228 31.44 2.87 -9.99
N ALA A 229 31.41 4.16 -10.34
CA ALA A 229 30.40 5.10 -9.84
C ALA A 229 28.99 4.77 -10.36
N THR A 230 28.89 4.37 -11.63
CA THR A 230 27.60 3.99 -12.24
C THR A 230 27.08 2.65 -11.74
N VAL A 231 27.96 1.66 -11.56
CA VAL A 231 27.59 0.38 -10.95
C VAL A 231 27.12 0.58 -9.50
N PHE A 232 27.82 1.41 -8.72
CA PHE A 232 27.43 1.73 -7.35
C PHE A 232 26.07 2.45 -7.29
N LEU A 233 25.84 3.43 -8.18
CA LEU A 233 24.55 4.09 -8.29
C LEU A 233 23.44 3.11 -8.69
N MET A 234 23.69 2.19 -9.62
CA MET A 234 22.71 1.19 -10.03
C MET A 234 22.30 0.28 -8.86
N ILE A 235 23.28 -0.23 -8.10
CA ILE A 235 23.02 -1.10 -6.94
C ILE A 235 22.20 -0.34 -5.88
N THR A 236 22.56 0.91 -5.58
CA THR A 236 21.85 1.71 -4.57
C THR A 236 20.44 2.10 -5.01
N VAL A 237 20.24 2.45 -6.28
CA VAL A 237 18.90 2.71 -6.85
C VAL A 237 18.03 1.47 -6.79
N VAL A 238 18.50 0.34 -7.34
CA VAL A 238 17.74 -0.92 -7.37
C VAL A 238 17.45 -1.40 -5.95
N GLY A 239 18.42 -1.31 -5.05
CA GLY A 239 18.26 -1.68 -3.64
C GLY A 239 17.22 -0.82 -2.92
N PHE A 240 17.32 0.51 -3.02
CA PHE A 240 16.35 1.43 -2.42
C PHE A 240 14.94 1.21 -2.95
N LEU A 241 14.82 1.08 -4.27
CA LEU A 241 13.55 0.92 -4.95
C LEU A 241 12.88 -0.41 -4.60
N THR A 242 13.66 -1.48 -4.47
CA THR A 242 13.18 -2.79 -4.02
C THR A 242 12.67 -2.70 -2.58
N LEU A 243 13.44 -2.10 -1.67
CA LEU A 243 13.04 -1.92 -0.27
C LEU A 243 11.79 -1.04 -0.14
N TRP A 244 11.70 0.03 -0.94
CA TRP A 244 10.56 0.93 -0.96
C TRP A 244 9.30 0.26 -1.52
N ILE A 245 9.42 -0.56 -2.57
CA ILE A 245 8.31 -1.36 -3.10
C ILE A 245 7.84 -2.37 -2.04
N MET A 246 8.76 -3.04 -1.34
CA MET A 246 8.40 -3.96 -0.26
C MET A 246 7.63 -3.24 0.85
N ASP A 247 8.12 -2.09 1.33
CA ASP A 247 7.40 -1.27 2.32
C ASP A 247 6.02 -0.81 1.80
N MET A 248 5.91 -0.41 0.54
CA MET A 248 4.64 0.00 -0.07
C MET A 248 3.63 -1.15 -0.14
N VAL A 249 4.08 -2.34 -0.58
CA VAL A 249 3.25 -3.55 -0.67
C VAL A 249 2.76 -3.96 0.71
N ASP A 250 3.64 -3.93 1.71
CA ASP A 250 3.32 -4.35 3.07
C ASP A 250 2.39 -3.35 3.77
N ARG A 251 2.58 -2.03 3.58
CA ARG A 251 1.69 -1.00 4.15
C ARG A 251 0.32 -0.92 3.48
N ARG A 252 0.15 -1.41 2.25
CA ARG A 252 -1.11 -1.33 1.49
C ARG A 252 -1.41 -2.62 0.71
N PRO A 253 -1.77 -3.71 1.39
CA PRO A 253 -1.99 -5.03 0.76
C PRO A 253 -3.14 -5.03 -0.26
N GLU A 254 -4.12 -4.13 -0.10
CA GLU A 254 -5.30 -3.99 -0.98
C GLU A 254 -4.95 -3.48 -2.38
N SER A 255 -3.75 -2.93 -2.54
CA SER A 255 -3.20 -2.41 -3.81
C SER A 255 -2.28 -3.40 -4.53
N GLY A 256 -2.29 -4.69 -4.21
CA GLY A 256 -1.38 -5.69 -4.82
C GLY A 256 -1.29 -5.66 -6.35
N ALA A 257 -2.40 -5.38 -7.05
CA ALA A 257 -2.42 -5.21 -8.50
C ALA A 257 -1.78 -3.89 -8.98
N LEU A 258 -1.95 -2.80 -8.22
CA LEU A 258 -1.25 -1.53 -8.42
C LEU A 258 0.25 -1.66 -8.15
N ALA A 259 0.63 -2.43 -7.13
CA ALA A 259 2.03 -2.69 -6.81
C ALA A 259 2.74 -3.49 -7.91
N ALA A 260 2.09 -4.50 -8.50
CA ALA A 260 2.63 -5.22 -9.66
C ALA A 260 2.76 -4.32 -10.91
N GLY A 261 1.79 -3.42 -11.13
CA GLY A 261 1.87 -2.40 -12.18
C GLY A 261 3.00 -1.39 -11.95
N ILE A 262 3.19 -0.94 -10.71
CA ILE A 262 4.28 -0.05 -10.30
C ILE A 262 5.62 -0.76 -10.44
N VAL A 263 5.76 -2.02 -10.01
CA VAL A 263 6.95 -2.85 -10.23
C VAL A 263 7.31 -2.90 -11.72
N GLY A 264 6.33 -3.08 -12.62
CA GLY A 264 6.55 -3.03 -14.07
C GLY A 264 6.96 -1.63 -14.59
N ILE A 265 6.29 -0.58 -14.10
CA ILE A 265 6.59 0.83 -14.43
C ILE A 265 7.92 1.30 -13.85
N VAL A 266 8.48 0.56 -12.88
CA VAL A 266 9.69 0.91 -12.14
C VAL A 266 10.91 0.08 -12.56
N LEU A 267 10.72 -1.23 -12.81
CA LEU A 267 11.71 -2.06 -13.50
C LEU A 267 11.96 -1.60 -14.94
N ALA A 268 10.94 -1.07 -15.62
CA ALA A 268 11.10 -0.50 -16.95
C ALA A 268 12.15 0.65 -17.00
N PRO A 269 12.11 1.67 -16.12
CA PRO A 269 13.16 2.68 -16.00
C PRO A 269 14.51 2.09 -15.59
N CYS A 270 14.58 1.08 -14.72
CA CYS A 270 15.87 0.42 -14.42
C CYS A 270 16.46 -0.27 -15.65
N CYS A 271 15.62 -0.96 -16.45
CA CYS A 271 16.02 -1.54 -17.73
C CYS A 271 16.35 -0.46 -18.78
N LEU A 272 15.63 0.65 -18.82
CA LEU A 272 15.90 1.81 -19.67
C LEU A 272 17.19 2.53 -19.27
N CYS A 273 17.50 2.65 -17.98
CA CYS A 273 18.79 3.13 -17.47
C CYS A 273 19.92 2.18 -17.88
N TYR A 274 19.68 0.87 -17.81
CA TYR A 274 20.63 -0.14 -18.31
C TYR A 274 20.85 -0.01 -19.82
N LEU A 275 19.77 0.21 -20.59
CA LEU A 275 19.85 0.50 -22.03
C LEU A 275 20.53 1.83 -22.33
N HIS A 276 20.34 2.87 -21.51
CA HIS A 276 20.98 4.18 -21.66
C HIS A 276 22.47 4.17 -21.25
N LEU A 277 22.88 3.26 -20.36
CA LEU A 277 24.29 2.98 -20.09
C LEU A 277 24.93 2.14 -21.21
N LEU A 278 24.19 1.16 -21.73
CA LEU A 278 24.67 0.29 -22.81
C LEU A 278 24.73 1.00 -24.16
N THR A 279 23.84 1.96 -24.45
CA THR A 279 23.82 2.63 -25.76
C THR A 279 25.12 3.37 -26.10
N PRO A 280 25.71 4.21 -25.23
CA PRO A 280 27.00 4.83 -25.50
C PRO A 280 28.12 3.78 -25.56
N ILE A 281 28.11 2.76 -24.71
CA ILE A 281 29.12 1.69 -24.74
C ILE A 281 29.06 0.88 -26.05
N LEU A 282 27.85 0.51 -26.50
CA LEU A 282 27.62 -0.24 -27.73
C LEU A 282 27.87 0.60 -28.98
N PHE A 283 27.47 1.86 -28.99
CA PHE A 283 27.76 2.80 -30.08
C PHE A 283 29.27 2.99 -30.25
N ILE A 284 30.00 3.13 -29.14
CA ILE A 284 31.46 3.30 -29.15
C ILE A 284 32.15 1.98 -29.53
N ALA A 285 31.71 0.82 -29.01
CA ALA A 285 32.22 -0.48 -29.42
C ALA A 285 32.02 -0.74 -30.92
N TYR A 286 30.84 -0.37 -31.45
CA TYR A 286 30.54 -0.41 -32.88
C TYR A 286 31.44 0.54 -33.69
N TRP A 287 31.66 1.76 -33.20
CA TRP A 287 32.51 2.74 -33.88
C TRP A 287 34.00 2.33 -33.88
N VAL A 288 34.52 1.80 -32.78
CA VAL A 288 35.90 1.30 -32.67
C VAL A 288 36.12 0.09 -33.59
N THR A 289 35.18 -0.85 -33.63
CA THR A 289 35.29 -2.05 -34.49
C THR A 289 35.21 -1.70 -35.98
N THR A 290 34.32 -0.77 -36.35
CA THR A 290 34.19 -0.31 -37.75
C THR A 290 35.38 0.53 -38.21
N ARG A 291 35.97 1.39 -37.36
CA ARG A 291 37.18 2.14 -37.72
C ARG A 291 38.45 1.29 -37.77
N LYS A 292 38.65 0.33 -36.85
CA LYS A 292 39.77 -0.61 -36.94
C LYS A 292 39.76 -1.38 -38.27
N ALA A 293 38.57 -1.75 -38.75
CA ALA A 293 38.40 -2.39 -40.05
C ALA A 293 38.68 -1.45 -41.24
N ALA A 294 38.47 -0.14 -41.08
CA ALA A 294 38.74 0.87 -42.11
C ALA A 294 40.23 1.25 -42.20
N THR A 295 40.98 1.22 -41.10
CA THR A 295 42.43 1.46 -41.07
C THR A 295 43.28 0.22 -41.40
N ALA A 296 42.67 -0.97 -41.41
CA ALA A 296 43.34 -2.23 -41.78
C ALA A 296 43.21 -2.58 -43.29
N ARG A 297 42.54 -1.72 -44.07
CA ARG A 297 42.50 -1.77 -45.54
C ARG A 297 43.36 -0.65 -46.10
#